data_AF-A0A517ZJT8-F1
#
_entry.id   AF-A0A517ZJT8-F1
#
_cell.length_a   1.000
_cell.length_b   1.000
_cell.length_c   1.000
_cell.angle_alpha   90.00
_cell.angle_beta   90.00
_cell.angle_gamma   90.00
#
_symmetry.space_group_name_H-M   'P 1'
#
loop_
_entity.id
_entity.type
_entity.pdbx_description
1 polymer ?
#
loop_
_entity_poly.entity_id
_entity_poly.type
_entity_poly.pdbx_seq_one_letter_code
_entity_poly.pdbx_strand_id
1 'polypeptide(L)'
;MNVREFPFRRWIPVLVVGGVLLLVIGLLLPAVQRARTQARKTQSVNRLKNIGLGVHNCYNGREVFPSGGVIRDDGVAMHGWLSEVYLRTVHGIFEVNFHRPWDDLENDPWVRQRIDWFENPAISQQLSHDGYGLTHYMGNPNVFHRNSSVTFEDLTAGLSHTWLAGEVTGNFHPWAYPFNWRALGERLNDEPNGFGRPTEDGAYFVLADGGVKFFGNAMGEEVLRNLANAPPIATPEQTVIPTTRVESETCNWKYEEIDLQPASADGVSFAKVWIDGAGTPQTVSLICRTGDWNLIRGSGCRLMTEQEFQRLHDKYPGIRKLYGLHGIDDASAQMIAQFEDLEFLETKRIQLSATGLQALQKLSQLKIMRVRSWHRTAGEELRAALPDCEIRGAGQLPDDVQPFDWLKW
;
A
#
# COMPACT_ATOMS: atom_id res chain seq x y z
N MET A 1 53.37 50.28 -28.05
CA MET A 1 52.19 49.43 -27.76
C MET A 1 52.38 48.86 -26.36
N ASN A 2 51.64 49.37 -25.37
CA ASN A 2 51.61 48.80 -24.02
C ASN A 2 50.94 47.42 -24.11
N VAL A 3 51.72 46.36 -24.01
CA VAL A 3 51.19 45.01 -23.78
C VAL A 3 50.66 45.04 -22.35
N ARG A 4 49.37 45.32 -22.20
CA ARG A 4 48.66 45.09 -20.93
C ARG A 4 48.94 43.66 -20.52
N GLU A 5 49.65 43.47 -19.42
CA GLU A 5 49.81 42.17 -18.77
C GLU A 5 48.41 41.56 -18.66
N PHE A 6 48.18 40.47 -19.40
CA PHE A 6 46.97 39.68 -19.23
C PHE A 6 46.89 39.31 -17.74
N PRO A 7 45.72 39.46 -17.08
CA PRO A 7 45.59 39.29 -15.64
C PRO A 7 45.61 37.81 -15.22
N PHE A 8 46.36 36.97 -15.91
CA PHE A 8 46.47 35.53 -15.66
C PHE A 8 46.96 35.24 -14.24
N ARG A 9 47.84 36.09 -13.70
CA ARG A 9 48.31 36.00 -12.31
C ARG A 9 47.18 36.10 -11.28
N ARG A 10 46.08 36.79 -11.57
CA ARG A 10 44.90 36.88 -10.67
C ARG A 10 44.06 35.61 -10.68
N TRP A 11 44.11 34.83 -11.77
CA TRP A 11 43.34 33.60 -11.92
C TRP A 11 44.07 32.35 -11.43
N ILE A 12 45.41 32.37 -11.34
CA ILE A 12 46.19 31.22 -10.86
C ILE A 12 45.70 30.70 -9.50
N PRO A 13 45.53 31.51 -8.44
CA PRO A 13 45.05 31.01 -7.15
C PRO A 13 43.64 30.41 -7.25
N VAL A 14 42.76 31.01 -8.05
CA VAL A 14 41.40 30.52 -8.28
C VAL A 14 41.41 29.16 -8.98
N LEU A 15 42.26 28.99 -9.99
CA LEU A 15 42.42 27.72 -10.72
C LEU A 15 43.02 26.63 -9.84
N VAL A 16 44.01 26.95 -8.99
CA VAL A 16 44.60 25.99 -8.05
C VAL A 16 43.57 25.53 -7.02
N VAL A 17 42.84 26.46 -6.39
CA VAL A 17 41.78 26.13 -5.43
C VAL A 17 40.67 25.33 -6.12
N GLY A 18 40.24 25.72 -7.31
CA GLY A 18 39.26 24.98 -8.10
C GLY A 18 39.73 23.56 -8.47
N GLY A 19 41.00 23.40 -8.85
CA GLY A 19 41.60 22.11 -9.17
C GLY A 19 41.65 21.17 -7.96
N VAL A 20 42.03 21.67 -6.78
CA VAL A 20 42.00 20.90 -5.53
C VAL A 20 40.57 20.51 -5.16
N LEU A 21 39.59 21.43 -5.30
CA LEU A 21 38.19 21.13 -5.02
C LEU A 21 37.64 20.03 -5.95
N LEU A 22 37.94 20.11 -7.26
CA LEU A 22 37.55 19.08 -8.21
C LEU A 22 38.20 17.73 -7.90
N LEU A 23 39.47 17.71 -7.49
CA LEU A 23 40.15 16.48 -7.04
C LEU A 23 39.48 15.88 -5.81
N VAL A 24 39.18 16.69 -4.79
CA VAL A 24 38.50 16.24 -3.57
C VAL A 24 37.11 15.69 -3.89
N ILE A 25 36.31 16.39 -4.70
CA ILE A 25 34.99 15.91 -5.15
C ILE A 25 35.12 14.59 -5.93
N GLY A 26 36.12 14.49 -6.82
CA GLY A 26 36.40 13.27 -7.60
C GLY A 26 36.73 12.06 -6.73
N LEU A 27 37.42 12.26 -5.59
CA LEU A 27 37.72 11.20 -4.63
C LEU A 27 36.52 10.86 -3.73
N LEU A 28 35.64 11.83 -3.45
CA LEU A 28 34.47 11.63 -2.58
C LEU A 28 33.30 10.95 -3.30
N LEU A 29 33.10 11.21 -4.59
CA LEU A 29 31.93 10.71 -5.33
C LEU A 29 31.81 9.16 -5.30
N PRO A 30 32.88 8.37 -5.55
CA PRO A 30 32.82 6.91 -5.44
C PRO A 30 32.51 6.43 -4.02
N ALA A 31 33.02 7.12 -3.00
CA ALA A 31 32.78 6.78 -1.60
C ALA A 31 31.31 7.02 -1.21
N VAL A 32 30.71 8.14 -1.63
CA VAL A 32 29.30 8.45 -1.40
C VAL A 32 28.39 7.44 -2.10
N GLN A 33 28.72 7.03 -3.33
CA GLN A 33 27.97 6.01 -4.06
C GLN A 33 28.02 4.65 -3.35
N ARG A 34 29.21 4.21 -2.92
CA ARG A 34 29.37 2.97 -2.14
C ARG A 34 28.56 3.01 -0.85
N ALA A 35 28.61 4.12 -0.11
CA ALA A 35 27.84 4.30 1.11
C ALA A 35 26.33 4.22 0.86
N ARG A 36 25.81 4.86 -0.20
CA ARG A 36 24.39 4.79 -0.58
C ARG A 36 23.96 3.37 -0.94
N THR A 37 24.76 2.64 -1.72
CA THR A 37 24.46 1.26 -2.08
C THR A 37 24.44 0.36 -0.85
N GLN A 38 25.39 0.50 0.07
CA GLN A 38 25.39 -0.26 1.33
C GLN A 38 24.18 0.10 2.21
N ALA A 39 23.82 1.39 2.31
CA ALA A 39 22.64 1.82 3.05
C ALA A 39 21.35 1.18 2.50
N ARG A 40 21.19 1.13 1.17
CA ARG A 40 20.06 0.44 0.52
C ARG A 40 20.06 -1.07 0.82
N LYS A 41 21.23 -1.72 0.81
CA LYS A 41 21.36 -3.15 1.19
C LYS A 41 20.92 -3.38 2.63
N THR A 42 21.41 -2.57 3.58
CA THR A 42 21.02 -2.65 5.00
C THR A 42 19.54 -2.39 5.20
N GLN A 43 18.98 -1.40 4.51
CA GLN A 43 17.54 -1.12 4.55
C GLN A 43 16.72 -2.31 4.04
N SER A 44 17.08 -2.90 2.90
CA SER A 44 16.40 -4.10 2.38
C SER A 44 16.44 -5.27 3.38
N VAL A 45 17.60 -5.53 3.99
CA VAL A 45 17.74 -6.55 5.04
C VAL A 45 16.82 -6.26 6.23
N ASN A 46 16.73 -5.01 6.69
CA ASN A 46 15.86 -4.65 7.80
C ASN A 46 14.37 -4.75 7.42
N ARG A 47 14.01 -4.46 6.18
CA ARG A 47 12.63 -4.63 5.68
C ARG A 47 12.24 -6.12 5.68
N LEU A 48 13.11 -7.02 5.21
CA LEU A 48 12.92 -8.48 5.35
C LEU A 48 12.82 -8.96 6.80
N LYS A 49 13.63 -8.41 7.71
CA LYS A 49 13.52 -8.70 9.15
C LYS A 49 12.15 -8.32 9.70
N ASN A 50 11.63 -7.15 9.30
CA ASN A 50 10.30 -6.71 9.72
C ASN A 50 9.18 -7.60 9.16
N ILE A 51 9.32 -8.07 7.92
CA ILE A 51 8.42 -9.09 7.34
C ILE A 51 8.47 -10.37 8.17
N GLY A 52 9.66 -10.89 8.48
CA GLY A 52 9.83 -12.07 9.34
C GLY A 52 9.18 -11.89 10.70
N LEU A 53 9.42 -10.75 11.38
CA LEU A 53 8.79 -10.42 12.65
C LEU A 53 7.25 -10.38 12.53
N GLY A 54 6.73 -9.79 11.46
CA GLY A 54 5.29 -9.74 11.21
C GLY A 54 4.67 -11.11 10.99
N VAL A 55 5.38 -12.01 10.28
CA VAL A 55 4.98 -13.42 10.14
C VAL A 55 4.93 -14.13 11.49
N HIS A 56 5.94 -13.93 12.35
CA HIS A 56 5.95 -14.47 13.71
C HIS A 56 4.82 -13.89 14.58
N ASN A 57 4.48 -12.61 14.42
CA ASN A 57 3.33 -11.99 15.10
C ASN A 57 2.00 -12.60 14.65
N CYS A 58 1.85 -12.94 13.36
CA CYS A 58 0.70 -13.71 12.87
C CYS A 58 0.62 -15.08 13.55
N TYR A 59 1.74 -15.80 13.61
CA TYR A 59 1.83 -17.11 14.27
C TYR A 59 1.43 -17.03 15.74
N ASN A 60 2.00 -16.10 16.51
CA ASN A 60 1.69 -15.95 17.94
C ASN A 60 0.19 -15.72 18.22
N GLY A 61 -0.56 -15.16 17.25
CA GLY A 61 -1.99 -14.93 17.40
C GLY A 61 -2.91 -16.06 16.92
N ARG A 62 -2.42 -17.00 16.11
CA ARG A 62 -3.24 -18.03 15.43
C ARG A 62 -2.69 -19.45 15.54
N GLU A 63 -1.47 -19.60 16.05
CA GLU A 63 -0.68 -20.85 16.09
C GLU A 63 -0.40 -21.48 14.72
N VAL A 64 -0.61 -20.72 13.65
CA VAL A 64 -0.28 -21.07 12.26
C VAL A 64 0.39 -19.88 11.58
N PHE A 65 1.28 -20.15 10.64
CA PHE A 65 1.78 -19.14 9.72
C PHE A 65 0.61 -18.50 8.94
N PRO A 66 0.74 -17.24 8.51
CA PRO A 66 -0.30 -16.61 7.71
C PRO A 66 -0.56 -17.45 6.45
N SER A 67 -1.83 -17.60 6.09
CA SER A 67 -2.18 -18.27 4.83
C SER A 67 -1.54 -17.51 3.69
N GLY A 68 -0.92 -18.20 2.73
CA GLY A 68 -0.35 -17.56 1.54
C GLY A 68 -1.35 -16.66 0.83
N GLY A 69 -2.58 -17.15 0.76
CA GLY A 69 -3.72 -16.44 0.23
C GLY A 69 -5.00 -17.11 0.70
N VAL A 70 -5.98 -16.32 1.10
CA VAL A 70 -7.33 -16.81 1.37
C VAL A 70 -8.12 -16.72 0.08
N ILE A 71 -8.60 -17.86 -0.42
CA ILE A 71 -9.45 -17.95 -1.59
C ILE A 71 -10.68 -18.75 -1.21
N ARG A 72 -11.86 -18.13 -1.40
CA ARG A 72 -13.14 -18.75 -1.10
C ARG A 72 -13.42 -19.90 -2.06
N ASP A 73 -14.34 -20.79 -1.68
CA ASP A 73 -14.70 -21.98 -2.45
C ASP A 73 -15.23 -21.66 -3.85
N ASP A 74 -15.82 -20.48 -4.05
CA ASP A 74 -16.28 -19.98 -5.35
C ASP A 74 -15.17 -19.34 -6.20
N GLY A 75 -13.91 -19.44 -5.77
CA GLY A 75 -12.74 -18.93 -6.47
C GLY A 75 -12.44 -17.44 -6.22
N VAL A 76 -13.23 -16.76 -5.39
CA VAL A 76 -12.99 -15.34 -5.09
C VAL A 76 -11.71 -15.17 -4.27
N ALA A 77 -10.79 -14.39 -4.83
CA ALA A 77 -9.52 -13.99 -4.26
C ALA A 77 -9.76 -13.03 -3.07
N MET A 78 -9.58 -13.49 -1.84
CA MET A 78 -9.73 -12.65 -0.64
C MET A 78 -8.44 -11.88 -0.41
N HIS A 79 -7.53 -12.33 0.47
CA HIS A 79 -6.34 -11.56 0.86
C HIS A 79 -5.08 -12.40 0.88
N GLY A 80 -3.92 -11.80 0.58
CA GLY A 80 -2.62 -12.43 0.70
C GLY A 80 -2.00 -12.38 2.09
N TRP A 81 -0.98 -13.19 2.31
CA TRP A 81 -0.24 -13.28 3.58
C TRP A 81 0.31 -11.93 4.06
N LEU A 82 0.72 -11.05 3.14
CA LEU A 82 1.19 -9.70 3.47
C LEU A 82 0.09 -8.79 4.02
N SER A 83 -1.19 -9.02 3.67
CA SER A 83 -2.32 -8.32 4.30
C SER A 83 -2.43 -8.70 5.78
N GLU A 84 -2.29 -9.98 6.10
CA GLU A 84 -2.30 -10.42 7.49
C GLU A 84 -1.09 -9.88 8.26
N VAL A 85 0.09 -9.91 7.65
CA VAL A 85 1.31 -9.32 8.23
C VAL A 85 1.09 -7.84 8.52
N TYR A 86 0.55 -7.07 7.57
CA TYR A 86 0.24 -5.65 7.74
C TYR A 86 -0.70 -5.41 8.93
N LEU A 87 -1.81 -6.16 9.02
CA LEU A 87 -2.78 -6.05 10.11
C LEU A 87 -2.13 -6.27 11.49
N ARG A 88 -1.20 -7.22 11.60
CA ARG A 88 -0.57 -7.61 12.87
C ARG A 88 0.60 -6.73 13.29
N THR A 89 1.05 -5.84 12.42
CA THR A 89 2.26 -5.03 12.64
C THR A 89 1.98 -3.54 12.68
N VAL A 90 0.91 -3.06 12.04
CA VAL A 90 0.47 -1.67 12.12
C VAL A 90 -0.73 -1.58 13.06
N HIS A 91 -0.56 -0.94 14.22
CA HIS A 91 -1.66 -0.56 15.12
C HIS A 91 -2.48 0.64 14.55
N GLY A 92 -2.75 0.63 13.24
CA GLY A 92 -3.38 1.72 12.51
C GLY A 92 -4.90 1.57 12.42
N ILE A 93 -5.62 2.67 12.63
CA ILE A 93 -7.09 2.77 12.77
C ILE A 93 -7.82 2.65 11.39
N PHE A 94 -7.18 2.05 10.36
CA PHE A 94 -7.75 1.85 9.02
C PHE A 94 -7.60 0.40 8.60
N GLU A 95 -8.74 -0.26 8.58
CA GLU A 95 -8.86 -1.69 8.43
C GLU A 95 -9.09 -2.03 6.96
N VAL A 96 -8.16 -2.78 6.37
CA VAL A 96 -8.48 -3.63 5.23
C VAL A 96 -9.68 -4.48 5.63
N ASN A 97 -10.74 -4.45 4.84
CA ASN A 97 -11.92 -5.27 5.09
C ASN A 97 -11.64 -6.71 4.61
N PHE A 98 -11.23 -7.56 5.56
CA PHE A 98 -10.94 -8.98 5.31
C PHE A 98 -12.17 -9.82 4.91
N HIS A 99 -13.39 -9.29 5.09
CA HIS A 99 -14.63 -9.93 4.65
C HIS A 99 -14.96 -9.66 3.17
N ARG A 100 -14.19 -8.79 2.51
CA ARG A 100 -14.33 -8.47 1.08
C ARG A 100 -13.07 -8.88 0.32
N PRO A 101 -13.15 -9.10 -1.00
CA PRO A 101 -11.97 -9.33 -1.85
C PRO A 101 -10.93 -8.22 -1.68
N TRP A 102 -9.64 -8.54 -1.84
CA TRP A 102 -8.56 -7.54 -1.71
C TRP A 102 -8.72 -6.35 -2.67
N ASP A 103 -9.30 -6.56 -3.84
CA ASP A 103 -9.53 -5.55 -4.88
C ASP A 103 -10.97 -4.99 -4.88
N ASP A 104 -11.75 -5.26 -3.84
CA ASP A 104 -13.05 -4.58 -3.63
C ASP A 104 -12.83 -3.07 -3.51
N LEU A 105 -13.80 -2.27 -3.97
CA LEU A 105 -13.73 -0.81 -3.87
C LEU A 105 -13.52 -0.34 -2.42
N GLU A 106 -14.07 -1.03 -1.42
CA GLU A 106 -13.83 -0.67 -0.01
C GLU A 106 -12.35 -0.78 0.41
N ASN A 107 -11.60 -1.66 -0.27
CA ASN A 107 -10.20 -1.90 0.01
C ASN A 107 -9.27 -1.03 -0.84
N ASP A 108 -9.76 -0.46 -1.94
CA ASP A 108 -9.03 0.39 -2.90
C ASP A 108 -8.09 1.43 -2.24
N PRO A 109 -8.52 2.30 -1.30
CA PRO A 109 -7.64 3.31 -0.72
C PRO A 109 -6.49 2.71 0.11
N TRP A 110 -6.66 1.49 0.60
CA TRP A 110 -5.69 0.78 1.44
C TRP A 110 -4.69 0.01 0.58
N VAL A 111 -5.18 -0.79 -0.37
CA VAL A 111 -4.32 -1.62 -1.23
C VAL A 111 -3.49 -0.80 -2.21
N ARG A 112 -3.85 0.48 -2.46
CA ARG A 112 -3.02 1.46 -3.19
C ARG A 112 -1.88 2.04 -2.36
N GLN A 113 -1.91 1.93 -1.03
CA GLN A 113 -0.85 2.48 -0.21
C GLN A 113 0.47 1.77 -0.48
N ARG A 114 1.51 2.58 -0.58
CA ARG A 114 2.89 2.14 -0.55
C ARG A 114 3.28 1.83 0.87
N ILE A 115 3.82 0.64 1.09
CA ILE A 115 4.23 0.21 2.42
C ILE A 115 5.73 -0.04 2.39
N ASP A 116 6.47 0.87 3.01
CA ASP A 116 7.93 0.94 2.88
C ASP A 116 8.61 -0.40 3.15
N TRP A 117 8.14 -1.18 4.13
CA TRP A 117 8.75 -2.49 4.46
C TRP A 117 8.47 -3.61 3.45
N PHE A 118 7.53 -3.43 2.53
CA PHE A 118 7.26 -4.34 1.42
C PHE A 118 8.00 -3.91 0.17
N GLU A 119 8.67 -2.75 0.21
CA GLU A 119 9.46 -2.24 -0.90
C GLU A 119 10.94 -2.61 -0.79
N ASN A 120 11.64 -2.73 -1.92
CA ASN A 120 13.10 -2.72 -1.93
C ASN A 120 13.57 -1.29 -2.25
N PRO A 121 14.42 -0.66 -1.42
CA PRO A 121 14.84 0.74 -1.63
C PRO A 121 15.68 0.96 -2.89
N ALA A 122 16.12 -0.12 -3.55
CA ALA A 122 16.83 -0.06 -4.82
C ALA A 122 15.90 -0.17 -6.05
N ILE A 123 14.61 -0.48 -5.86
CA ILE A 123 13.65 -0.66 -6.96
C ILE A 123 12.73 0.58 -7.02
N SER A 124 12.60 1.16 -8.20
CA SER A 124 11.80 2.37 -8.43
C SER A 124 10.32 2.08 -8.71
N GLN A 125 9.97 0.88 -9.17
CA GLN A 125 8.61 0.50 -9.48
C GLN A 125 7.83 0.18 -8.19
N GLN A 126 7.02 1.12 -7.71
CA GLN A 126 6.34 0.99 -6.41
C GLN A 126 4.84 0.75 -6.54
N LEU A 127 4.28 1.00 -7.72
CA LEU A 127 2.86 0.84 -8.03
C LEU A 127 2.67 -0.05 -9.26
N SER A 128 1.60 -0.85 -9.25
CA SER A 128 1.15 -1.63 -10.40
C SER A 128 0.54 -0.73 -11.48
N HIS A 129 0.29 -1.30 -12.67
CA HIS A 129 -0.45 -0.62 -13.75
C HIS A 129 -1.75 0.04 -13.27
N ASP A 130 -2.52 -0.67 -12.45
CA ASP A 130 -3.79 -0.20 -11.86
C ASP A 130 -3.62 0.72 -10.63
N GLY A 131 -2.39 1.06 -10.26
CA GLY A 131 -2.07 1.93 -9.13
C GLY A 131 -2.08 1.26 -7.75
N TYR A 132 -2.04 -0.07 -7.66
CA TYR A 132 -1.92 -0.78 -6.39
C TYR A 132 -0.50 -0.76 -5.85
N GLY A 133 -0.34 -0.71 -4.53
CA GLY A 133 0.97 -0.78 -3.87
C GLY A 133 1.64 -2.13 -4.10
N LEU A 134 2.86 -2.14 -4.60
CA LEU A 134 3.60 -3.37 -4.91
C LEU A 134 4.37 -3.92 -3.70
N THR A 135 4.60 -5.24 -3.71
CA THR A 135 5.64 -5.88 -2.91
C THR A 135 6.84 -6.27 -3.79
N HIS A 136 8.04 -6.09 -3.24
CA HIS A 136 9.31 -6.53 -3.83
C HIS A 136 9.84 -7.82 -3.19
N TYR A 137 8.99 -8.50 -2.42
CA TYR A 137 9.30 -9.75 -1.76
C TYR A 137 8.19 -10.76 -2.04
N MET A 138 8.58 -12.00 -2.33
CA MET A 138 7.65 -13.11 -2.55
C MET A 138 7.84 -14.20 -1.51
N GLY A 139 6.72 -14.81 -1.11
CA GLY A 139 6.67 -15.89 -0.14
C GLY A 139 7.09 -17.24 -0.70
N ASN A 140 7.53 -18.12 0.20
CA ASN A 140 7.76 -19.53 -0.05
C ASN A 140 6.42 -20.24 -0.27
N PRO A 141 6.13 -20.78 -1.48
CA PRO A 141 4.86 -21.44 -1.76
C PRO A 141 4.60 -22.65 -0.88
N ASN A 142 5.65 -23.30 -0.36
CA ASN A 142 5.47 -24.42 0.56
C ASN A 142 4.87 -24.00 1.91
N VAL A 143 5.22 -22.81 2.39
CA VAL A 143 4.70 -22.25 3.65
C VAL A 143 3.43 -21.41 3.41
N PHE A 144 3.47 -20.62 2.34
CA PHE A 144 2.50 -19.60 1.95
C PHE A 144 1.79 -20.00 0.66
N HIS A 145 1.19 -21.19 0.60
CA HIS A 145 0.28 -21.56 -0.50
C HIS A 145 -1.17 -21.14 -0.22
N ARG A 146 -2.03 -21.35 -1.22
CA ARG A 146 -3.47 -21.14 -1.12
C ARG A 146 -4.07 -21.87 0.08
N ASN A 147 -4.79 -21.11 0.91
CA ASN A 147 -5.51 -21.58 2.09
C ASN A 147 -4.63 -22.40 3.04
N SER A 148 -3.33 -22.07 3.13
CA SER A 148 -2.38 -22.80 3.97
C SER A 148 -2.65 -22.60 5.46
N SER A 149 -2.27 -23.60 6.25
CA SER A 149 -2.35 -23.61 7.72
C SER A 149 -1.09 -24.26 8.31
N VAL A 150 0.07 -23.90 7.77
CA VAL A 150 1.37 -24.46 8.15
C VAL A 150 1.74 -24.00 9.57
N THR A 151 2.28 -24.91 10.37
CA THR A 151 2.74 -24.68 11.74
C THR A 151 4.27 -24.73 11.83
N PHE A 152 4.85 -24.42 13.00
CA PHE A 152 6.28 -24.67 13.23
C PHE A 152 6.65 -26.15 13.20
N GLU A 153 5.72 -27.04 13.58
CA GLU A 153 5.94 -28.50 13.61
C GLU A 153 6.12 -29.07 12.19
N ASP A 154 5.45 -28.47 11.20
CA ASP A 154 5.56 -28.86 9.79
C ASP A 154 6.93 -28.51 9.19
N LEU A 155 7.70 -27.61 9.80
CA LEU A 155 9.02 -27.17 9.32
C LEU A 155 10.12 -28.16 9.68
N THR A 156 9.99 -29.41 9.23
CA THR A 156 10.86 -30.52 9.67
C THR A 156 12.31 -30.44 9.20
N ALA A 157 12.63 -29.57 8.21
CA ALA A 157 14.01 -29.22 7.86
C ALA A 157 14.70 -28.34 8.92
N GLY A 158 13.93 -27.78 9.86
CA GLY A 158 14.38 -26.82 10.85
C GLY A 158 14.21 -25.37 10.39
N LEU A 159 14.09 -24.47 11.37
CA LEU A 159 13.75 -23.06 11.15
C LEU A 159 14.81 -22.30 10.33
N SER A 160 16.09 -22.59 10.56
CA SER A 160 17.22 -21.99 9.83
C SER A 160 17.46 -22.58 8.43
N HIS A 161 16.70 -23.61 8.04
CA HIS A 161 16.76 -24.22 6.71
C HIS A 161 15.46 -24.03 5.91
N THR A 162 14.47 -23.36 6.50
CA THR A 162 13.20 -23.03 5.84
C THR A 162 13.17 -21.54 5.58
N TRP A 163 13.14 -21.14 4.31
CA TRP A 163 12.95 -19.74 3.95
C TRP A 163 11.46 -19.37 3.97
N LEU A 164 11.15 -18.14 4.35
CA LEU A 164 9.79 -17.61 4.38
C LEU A 164 9.54 -16.69 3.18
N ALA A 165 10.41 -15.70 2.97
CA ALA A 165 10.26 -14.75 1.85
C ALA A 165 11.64 -14.30 1.32
N GLY A 166 11.69 -13.85 0.07
CA GLY A 166 12.92 -13.40 -0.58
C GLY A 166 12.74 -12.21 -1.52
N GLU A 167 13.82 -11.47 -1.78
CA GLU A 167 13.88 -10.41 -2.79
C GLU A 167 13.62 -10.96 -4.20
N VAL A 168 12.80 -10.27 -5.00
CA VAL A 168 12.49 -10.65 -6.40
C VAL A 168 12.95 -9.63 -7.43
N THR A 169 13.17 -10.09 -8.66
CA THR A 169 13.74 -9.32 -9.77
C THR A 169 12.73 -8.47 -10.54
N GLY A 170 11.49 -8.95 -10.66
CA GLY A 170 10.47 -8.31 -11.49
C GLY A 170 9.08 -8.93 -11.33
N ASN A 171 8.16 -8.58 -12.25
CA ASN A 171 6.76 -9.01 -12.26
C ASN A 171 6.05 -8.79 -10.92
N PHE A 172 6.39 -7.71 -10.22
CA PHE A 172 5.92 -7.46 -8.85
C PHE A 172 4.40 -7.48 -8.76
N HIS A 173 3.89 -8.03 -7.66
CA HIS A 173 2.46 -8.11 -7.41
C HIS A 173 2.02 -7.04 -6.39
N PRO A 174 0.74 -6.63 -6.42
CA PRO A 174 0.15 -5.86 -5.33
C PRO A 174 0.34 -6.58 -3.99
N TRP A 175 0.75 -5.89 -2.92
CA TRP A 175 1.03 -6.55 -1.64
C TRP A 175 -0.20 -7.29 -1.06
N ALA A 176 -1.42 -6.82 -1.36
CA ALA A 176 -2.64 -7.45 -0.89
C ALA A 176 -3.10 -8.67 -1.72
N TYR A 177 -2.50 -8.86 -2.91
CA TYR A 177 -2.86 -9.93 -3.83
C TYR A 177 -2.64 -11.32 -3.20
N PRO A 178 -3.63 -12.23 -3.25
CA PRO A 178 -3.55 -13.52 -2.56
C PRO A 178 -2.64 -14.55 -3.21
N PHE A 179 -1.82 -14.20 -4.22
CA PHE A 179 -0.87 -15.12 -4.84
C PHE A 179 0.55 -14.55 -4.83
N ASN A 180 0.95 -13.97 -3.68
CA ASN A 180 2.26 -13.35 -3.46
C ASN A 180 3.33 -14.37 -3.04
N TRP A 181 3.41 -15.49 -3.76
CA TRP A 181 4.43 -16.51 -3.61
C TRP A 181 5.02 -16.89 -4.97
N ARG A 182 6.23 -17.44 -4.97
CA ARG A 182 6.87 -17.96 -6.18
C ARG A 182 7.77 -19.15 -5.84
N ALA A 183 7.79 -20.16 -6.69
CA ALA A 183 8.75 -21.25 -6.57
C ALA A 183 10.17 -20.70 -6.63
N LEU A 184 11.04 -21.21 -5.76
CA LEU A 184 12.46 -20.91 -5.82
C LEU A 184 13.06 -21.66 -7.01
N GLY A 185 13.47 -20.94 -8.04
CA GLY A 185 14.14 -21.50 -9.21
C GLY A 185 15.54 -22.05 -8.90
N GLU A 186 16.20 -22.60 -9.92
CA GLU A 186 17.55 -23.17 -9.78
C GLU A 186 18.65 -22.10 -9.75
N ARG A 187 18.33 -20.86 -10.14
CA ARG A 187 19.27 -19.74 -10.26
C ARG A 187 18.64 -18.44 -9.73
N LEU A 188 19.50 -17.53 -9.26
CA LEU A 188 19.11 -16.18 -8.85
C LEU A 188 19.45 -15.18 -9.97
N ASN A 189 18.64 -14.12 -10.11
CA ASN A 189 18.82 -13.08 -11.12
C ASN A 189 18.75 -13.56 -12.58
N ASP A 190 18.06 -14.68 -12.84
CA ASP A 190 18.03 -15.32 -14.17
C ASP A 190 16.81 -14.90 -15.01
N GLU A 191 15.68 -14.62 -14.36
CA GLU A 191 14.43 -14.30 -15.06
C GLU A 191 13.56 -13.30 -14.26
N PRO A 192 12.59 -12.60 -14.90
CA PRO A 192 11.70 -11.64 -14.22
C PRO A 192 10.80 -12.25 -13.14
N ASN A 193 10.46 -13.54 -13.25
CA ASN A 193 9.70 -14.27 -12.24
C ASN A 193 10.58 -14.82 -11.11
N GLY A 194 11.90 -14.70 -11.21
CA GLY A 194 12.85 -15.28 -10.27
C GLY A 194 13.06 -14.45 -9.00
N PHE A 195 13.92 -14.99 -8.14
CA PHE A 195 14.47 -14.29 -6.98
C PHE A 195 15.77 -13.61 -7.34
N GLY A 196 16.01 -12.43 -6.78
CA GLY A 196 17.15 -11.60 -7.17
C GLY A 196 17.02 -10.18 -6.69
N ARG A 197 17.96 -9.33 -7.08
CA ARG A 197 17.99 -7.93 -6.67
C ARG A 197 18.70 -7.04 -7.69
N PRO A 198 18.51 -5.70 -7.62
CA PRO A 198 19.05 -4.79 -8.64
C PRO A 198 20.58 -4.76 -8.80
N THR A 199 21.34 -5.24 -7.81
CA THR A 199 22.80 -5.37 -7.94
C THR A 199 23.24 -6.63 -8.69
N GLU A 200 22.31 -7.52 -9.03
CA GLU A 200 22.54 -8.76 -9.78
C GLU A 200 23.63 -9.65 -9.17
N ASP A 201 23.88 -9.54 -7.85
CA ASP A 201 24.90 -10.30 -7.12
C ASP A 201 24.31 -11.48 -6.32
N GLY A 202 22.98 -11.56 -6.20
CA GLY A 202 22.28 -12.57 -5.41
C GLY A 202 20.89 -12.11 -4.97
N ALA A 203 20.43 -12.60 -3.83
CA ALA A 203 19.21 -12.17 -3.15
C ALA A 203 19.30 -12.39 -1.64
N TYR A 204 18.62 -11.55 -0.87
CA TYR A 204 18.35 -11.82 0.54
C TYR A 204 17.05 -12.60 0.72
N PHE A 205 17.07 -13.53 1.67
CA PHE A 205 15.91 -14.29 2.12
C PHE A 205 15.80 -14.19 3.64
N VAL A 206 14.57 -14.07 4.16
CA VAL A 206 14.28 -14.26 5.58
C VAL A 206 13.92 -15.73 5.81
N LEU A 207 14.53 -16.32 6.84
CA LEU A 207 14.35 -17.69 7.26
C LEU A 207 13.30 -17.78 8.39
N ALA A 208 12.79 -18.97 8.67
CA ALA A 208 11.75 -19.19 9.66
C ALA A 208 12.23 -18.94 11.10
N ASP A 209 13.54 -18.93 11.35
CA ASP A 209 14.14 -18.49 12.62
C ASP A 209 14.21 -16.95 12.77
N GLY A 210 13.76 -16.19 11.77
CA GLY A 210 13.80 -14.73 11.72
C GLY A 210 15.14 -14.16 11.20
N GLY A 211 16.13 -15.01 10.92
CA GLY A 211 17.40 -14.62 10.34
C GLY A 211 17.25 -14.21 8.87
N VAL A 212 17.98 -13.17 8.44
CA VAL A 212 18.07 -12.79 7.02
C VAL A 212 19.42 -13.20 6.47
N LYS A 213 19.43 -14.01 5.40
CA LYS A 213 20.63 -14.59 4.80
C LYS A 213 20.77 -14.18 3.34
N PHE A 214 22.00 -13.88 2.95
CA PHE A 214 22.35 -13.59 1.56
C PHE A 214 22.71 -14.89 0.82
N PHE A 215 22.17 -15.04 -0.38
CA PHE A 215 22.50 -16.11 -1.31
C PHE A 215 23.03 -15.46 -2.58
N GLY A 216 24.30 -15.72 -2.92
CA GLY A 216 24.96 -15.16 -4.10
C GLY A 216 24.78 -16.03 -5.34
N ASN A 217 24.91 -15.44 -6.53
CA ASN A 217 24.75 -16.18 -7.80
C ASN A 217 25.75 -17.33 -8.00
N ALA A 218 26.94 -17.24 -7.37
CA ALA A 218 27.96 -18.27 -7.42
C ALA A 218 27.67 -19.48 -6.51
N MET A 219 26.57 -19.45 -5.76
CA MET A 219 26.17 -20.57 -4.93
C MET A 219 25.74 -21.76 -5.80
N GLY A 220 26.07 -22.98 -5.39
CA GLY A 220 25.68 -24.18 -6.12
C GLY A 220 24.16 -24.36 -6.18
N GLU A 221 23.66 -24.76 -7.35
CA GLU A 221 22.24 -25.06 -7.61
C GLU A 221 21.64 -26.02 -6.56
N GLU A 222 22.45 -26.91 -6.00
CA GLU A 222 22.08 -27.82 -4.93
C GLU A 222 21.56 -27.10 -3.67
N VAL A 223 22.14 -25.95 -3.30
CA VAL A 223 21.68 -25.20 -2.12
C VAL A 223 20.30 -24.60 -2.35
N LEU A 224 20.06 -24.01 -3.52
CA LEU A 224 18.75 -23.47 -3.89
C LEU A 224 17.72 -24.59 -4.01
N ARG A 225 18.10 -25.73 -4.59
CA ARG A 225 17.27 -26.93 -4.66
C ARG A 225 16.91 -27.46 -3.27
N ASN A 226 17.84 -27.49 -2.33
CA ASN A 226 17.58 -27.91 -0.95
C ASN A 226 16.63 -26.94 -0.23
N LEU A 227 16.77 -25.63 -0.45
CA LEU A 227 15.83 -24.62 0.10
C LEU A 227 14.44 -24.72 -0.53
N ALA A 228 14.36 -24.95 -1.84
CA ALA A 228 13.10 -25.08 -2.57
C ALA A 228 12.31 -26.32 -2.12
N ASN A 229 13.01 -27.39 -1.74
CA ASN A 229 12.45 -28.67 -1.32
C ASN A 229 12.48 -28.90 0.20
N ALA A 230 12.67 -27.84 1.00
CA ALA A 230 12.55 -27.93 2.45
C ALA A 230 11.08 -28.13 2.84
N PRO A 231 10.74 -29.17 3.64
CA PRO A 231 9.36 -29.42 4.08
C PRO A 231 8.76 -28.25 4.90
N PRO A 232 7.43 -28.06 4.86
CA PRO A 232 6.44 -28.87 4.12
C PRO A 232 6.57 -28.72 2.60
N ILE A 233 5.95 -29.59 1.81
CA ILE A 233 5.90 -29.47 0.35
C ILE A 233 4.44 -29.32 -0.05
N ALA A 234 4.10 -28.17 -0.63
CA ALA A 234 2.75 -27.93 -1.13
C ALA A 234 2.51 -28.70 -2.42
N THR A 235 1.28 -29.14 -2.64
CA THR A 235 0.87 -29.79 -3.89
C THR A 235 0.88 -28.78 -5.05
N PRO A 236 1.02 -29.24 -6.32
CA PRO A 236 0.90 -28.36 -7.48
C PRO A 236 -0.39 -27.55 -7.46
N GLU A 237 -1.52 -28.17 -7.10
CA GLU A 237 -2.84 -27.54 -7.02
C GLU A 237 -2.91 -26.40 -6.00
N GLN A 238 -2.19 -26.53 -4.88
CA GLN A 238 -2.12 -25.51 -3.83
C GLN A 238 -1.27 -24.29 -4.24
N THR A 239 -0.33 -24.47 -5.18
CA THR A 239 0.65 -23.44 -5.55
C THR A 239 0.33 -22.73 -6.87
N VAL A 240 -0.71 -23.18 -7.59
CA VAL A 240 -1.15 -22.55 -8.85
C VAL A 240 -1.44 -21.06 -8.66
N ILE A 241 -0.84 -20.24 -9.52
CA ILE A 241 -1.12 -18.80 -9.65
C ILE A 241 -2.02 -18.61 -10.88
N PRO A 242 -3.17 -17.91 -10.76
CA PRO A 242 -4.02 -17.61 -11.92
C PRO A 242 -3.29 -16.78 -12.97
N THR A 243 -3.44 -17.13 -14.25
CA THR A 243 -2.81 -16.44 -15.40
C THR A 243 -3.33 -15.02 -15.64
N THR A 244 -4.42 -14.62 -15.01
CA THR A 244 -5.28 -13.51 -15.49
C THR A 244 -4.84 -12.10 -15.10
N ARG A 245 -3.91 -11.92 -14.17
CA ARG A 245 -3.51 -10.58 -13.71
C ARG A 245 -2.08 -10.60 -13.21
N VAL A 246 -1.19 -9.94 -13.95
CA VAL A 246 -0.36 -8.80 -13.50
C VAL A 246 0.47 -8.39 -14.72
N GLU A 247 -0.02 -7.42 -15.50
CA GLU A 247 0.87 -6.70 -16.42
C GLU A 247 1.66 -5.69 -15.57
N SER A 248 2.93 -6.01 -15.31
CA SER A 248 3.83 -5.16 -14.53
C SER A 248 4.46 -4.05 -15.37
N GLU A 249 3.71 -3.46 -16.30
CA GLU A 249 4.20 -2.31 -17.05
C GLU A 249 4.30 -1.09 -16.13
N THR A 250 5.39 -0.36 -16.24
CA THR A 250 5.60 0.88 -15.50
C THR A 250 4.58 1.93 -15.94
N CYS A 251 3.75 2.38 -15.01
CA CYS A 251 2.78 3.47 -15.23
C CYS A 251 3.05 4.64 -14.28
N ASN A 252 2.67 5.84 -14.71
CA ASN A 252 2.95 7.09 -13.99
C ASN A 252 1.83 7.50 -13.01
N TRP A 253 1.28 6.54 -12.25
CA TRP A 253 0.36 6.90 -11.17
C TRP A 253 1.07 7.80 -10.15
N LYS A 254 0.36 8.82 -9.71
CA LYS A 254 0.85 9.75 -8.68
C LYS A 254 -0.26 10.06 -7.69
N TYR A 255 0.11 10.62 -6.55
CA TYR A 255 -0.85 11.25 -5.66
C TYR A 255 -0.45 12.70 -5.40
N GLU A 256 -1.46 13.54 -5.16
CA GLU A 256 -1.30 14.91 -4.70
C GLU A 256 -2.02 15.07 -3.36
N GLU A 257 -1.43 15.84 -2.44
CA GLU A 257 -2.07 16.20 -1.17
C GLU A 257 -2.65 17.62 -1.28
N ILE A 258 -3.91 17.79 -0.89
CA ILE A 258 -4.57 19.10 -0.76
C ILE A 258 -4.84 19.34 0.73
N ASP A 259 -4.20 20.36 1.30
CA ASP A 259 -4.48 20.76 2.67
C ASP A 259 -5.90 21.36 2.80
N LEU A 260 -6.63 20.88 3.80
CA LEU A 260 -7.97 21.35 4.20
C LEU A 260 -7.83 22.28 5.43
N GLN A 261 -8.57 23.38 5.47
CA GLN A 261 -8.38 24.51 6.41
C GLN A 261 -9.39 24.49 7.58
N PRO A 262 -9.04 24.80 8.84
CA PRO A 262 -7.73 24.79 9.47
C PRO A 262 -7.51 23.50 10.29
N ALA A 263 -6.24 23.25 10.61
CA ALA A 263 -5.82 22.25 11.57
C ALA A 263 -6.51 22.49 12.93
N SER A 264 -7.37 21.57 13.33
CA SER A 264 -7.87 21.52 14.70
C SER A 264 -6.70 21.24 15.67
N ALA A 265 -6.88 21.51 16.97
CA ALA A 265 -5.93 21.08 17.99
C ALA A 265 -5.64 19.55 17.94
N ASP A 266 -6.57 18.79 17.35
CA ASP A 266 -6.54 17.33 17.23
C ASP A 266 -5.89 16.82 15.92
N GLY A 267 -5.55 17.71 14.97
CA GLY A 267 -4.88 17.35 13.72
C GLY A 267 -5.20 18.19 12.47
N VAL A 268 -4.43 17.96 11.40
CA VAL A 268 -4.58 18.57 10.06
C VAL A 268 -5.34 17.61 9.16
N SER A 269 -6.46 18.03 8.58
CA SER A 269 -7.13 17.25 7.53
C SER A 269 -6.54 17.59 6.16
N PHE A 270 -6.34 16.59 5.31
CA PHE A 270 -5.91 16.73 3.93
C PHE A 270 -6.63 15.72 3.04
N ALA A 271 -6.80 16.08 1.76
CA ALA A 271 -7.29 15.18 0.73
C ALA A 271 -6.10 14.60 -0.05
N LYS A 272 -5.96 13.27 -0.06
CA LYS A 272 -5.01 12.56 -0.92
C LYS A 272 -5.72 12.15 -2.20
N VAL A 273 -5.31 12.73 -3.34
CA VAL A 273 -5.92 12.49 -4.65
C VAL A 273 -5.02 11.60 -5.48
N TRP A 274 -5.48 10.41 -5.81
CA TRP A 274 -4.81 9.48 -6.70
C TRP A 274 -5.17 9.76 -8.15
N ILE A 275 -4.13 9.91 -8.98
CA ILE A 275 -4.22 10.29 -10.38
C ILE A 275 -3.56 9.19 -11.20
N ASP A 276 -4.27 8.68 -12.20
CA ASP A 276 -3.79 7.61 -13.07
C ASP A 276 -2.71 8.07 -14.07
N GLY A 277 -2.17 7.12 -14.83
CA GLY A 277 -1.14 7.40 -15.84
C GLY A 277 -1.59 8.33 -16.98
N ALA A 278 -2.90 8.50 -17.19
CA ALA A 278 -3.48 9.42 -18.16
C ALA A 278 -3.72 10.83 -17.57
N GLY A 279 -3.47 11.01 -16.27
CA GLY A 279 -3.72 12.27 -15.57
C GLY A 279 -5.15 12.41 -15.03
N THR A 280 -5.96 11.34 -15.05
CA THR A 280 -7.36 11.39 -14.58
C THR A 280 -7.41 11.10 -13.07
N PRO A 281 -8.06 11.95 -12.26
CA PRO A 281 -8.26 11.68 -10.84
C PRO A 281 -9.23 10.50 -10.67
N GLN A 282 -8.81 9.47 -9.92
CA GLN A 282 -9.63 8.26 -9.72
C GLN A 282 -10.21 8.22 -8.31
N THR A 283 -9.36 8.42 -7.31
CA THR A 283 -9.72 8.22 -5.89
C THR A 283 -9.27 9.42 -5.06
N VAL A 284 -10.17 9.92 -4.21
CA VAL A 284 -9.86 10.89 -3.15
C VAL A 284 -10.06 10.24 -1.81
N SER A 285 -9.05 10.29 -0.96
CA SER A 285 -9.13 9.87 0.43
C SER A 285 -8.93 11.05 1.35
N LEU A 286 -9.92 11.32 2.19
CA LEU A 286 -9.84 12.32 3.23
C LEU A 286 -9.18 11.74 4.47
N ILE A 287 -8.10 12.38 4.88
CA ILE A 287 -7.20 11.88 5.90
C ILE A 287 -6.97 12.99 6.92
N CYS A 288 -6.96 12.64 8.20
CA CYS A 288 -6.60 13.52 9.29
C CYS A 288 -5.28 13.04 9.92
N ARG A 289 -4.29 13.93 9.94
CA ARG A 289 -2.98 13.72 10.56
C ARG A 289 -3.03 14.27 11.98
N THR A 290 -2.91 13.41 12.99
CA THR A 290 -2.87 13.86 14.39
C THR A 290 -1.50 14.49 14.71
N GLY A 291 -1.37 15.14 15.88
CA GLY A 291 -0.10 15.74 16.32
C GLY A 291 1.05 14.73 16.49
N ASP A 292 0.74 13.44 16.65
CA ASP A 292 1.71 12.35 16.50
C ASP A 292 1.77 11.94 15.02
N TRP A 293 2.90 12.27 14.37
CA TRP A 293 3.12 12.12 12.94
C TRP A 293 2.97 10.68 12.42
N ASN A 294 2.99 9.69 13.31
CA ASN A 294 2.81 8.28 12.98
C ASN A 294 1.34 7.80 13.00
N LEU A 295 0.42 8.63 13.53
CA LEU A 295 -1.00 8.30 13.65
C LEU A 295 -1.82 9.06 12.60
N ILE A 296 -2.08 8.36 11.50
CA ILE A 296 -2.96 8.80 10.43
C ILE A 296 -4.38 8.25 10.69
N ARG A 297 -5.36 9.15 10.82
CA ARG A 297 -6.78 8.83 10.73
C ARG A 297 -7.23 8.93 9.26
N GLY A 298 -7.31 7.86 8.48
CA GLY A 298 -8.00 7.73 7.17
C GLY A 298 -9.50 8.02 7.15
N SER A 299 -9.94 8.96 7.98
CA SER A 299 -11.16 9.74 7.79
C SER A 299 -10.89 11.15 8.26
N GLY A 300 -11.51 12.15 7.64
CA GLY A 300 -11.52 13.52 8.15
C GLY A 300 -11.95 13.60 9.61
N CYS A 301 -11.38 14.57 10.33
CA CYS A 301 -11.70 14.80 11.74
C CYS A 301 -12.98 15.64 11.94
N ARG A 302 -13.53 16.23 10.87
CA ARG A 302 -14.73 17.07 10.87
C ARG A 302 -15.47 17.02 9.53
N LEU A 303 -16.68 17.58 9.49
CA LEU A 303 -17.38 17.87 8.24
C LEU A 303 -16.53 18.79 7.35
N MET A 304 -16.52 18.51 6.05
CA MET A 304 -15.90 19.40 5.06
C MET A 304 -16.76 20.65 4.86
N THR A 305 -16.12 21.78 4.62
CA THR A 305 -16.84 23.02 4.30
C THR A 305 -17.20 23.06 2.81
N GLU A 306 -18.19 23.88 2.44
CA GLU A 306 -18.55 24.11 1.04
C GLU A 306 -17.35 24.58 0.21
N GLN A 307 -16.52 25.46 0.76
CA GLN A 307 -15.30 25.95 0.08
C GLN A 307 -14.30 24.81 -0.19
N GLU A 308 -14.21 23.84 0.71
CA GLU A 308 -13.32 22.68 0.54
C GLU A 308 -13.83 21.72 -0.53
N PHE A 309 -15.14 21.46 -0.55
CA PHE A 309 -15.75 20.72 -1.65
C PHE A 309 -15.57 21.44 -2.98
N GLN A 310 -15.81 22.75 -3.03
CA GLN A 310 -15.65 23.54 -4.25
C GLN A 310 -14.20 23.50 -4.74
N ARG A 311 -13.22 23.69 -3.86
CA ARG A 311 -11.80 23.60 -4.22
C ARG A 311 -11.42 22.23 -4.75
N LEU A 312 -12.01 21.15 -4.20
CA LEU A 312 -11.79 19.80 -4.68
C LEU A 312 -12.42 19.62 -6.07
N HIS A 313 -13.65 20.07 -6.25
CA HIS A 313 -14.39 19.99 -7.52
C HIS A 313 -13.74 20.81 -8.63
N ASP A 314 -13.37 22.06 -8.37
CA ASP A 314 -12.72 22.95 -9.34
C ASP A 314 -11.41 22.36 -9.86
N LYS A 315 -10.66 21.67 -9.00
CA LYS A 315 -9.38 21.05 -9.36
C LYS A 315 -9.56 19.67 -9.99
N TYR A 316 -10.55 18.91 -9.56
CA TYR A 316 -10.78 17.51 -9.94
C TYR A 316 -12.27 17.20 -10.09
N PRO A 317 -12.93 17.68 -11.16
CA PRO A 317 -14.37 17.49 -11.32
C PRO A 317 -14.75 16.02 -11.57
N GLY A 318 -13.89 15.26 -12.26
CA GLY A 318 -14.12 13.85 -12.63
C GLY A 318 -13.69 12.82 -11.58
N ILE A 319 -13.76 13.12 -10.28
CA ILE A 319 -13.46 12.14 -9.24
C ILE A 319 -14.51 11.03 -9.24
N ARG A 320 -14.05 9.78 -9.26
CA ARG A 320 -14.93 8.61 -9.27
C ARG A 320 -15.14 7.97 -7.91
N LYS A 321 -14.22 8.15 -6.97
CA LYS A 321 -14.31 7.55 -5.63
C LYS A 321 -13.91 8.54 -4.55
N LEU A 322 -14.79 8.75 -3.56
CA LEU A 322 -14.55 9.64 -2.43
C LEU A 322 -14.63 8.87 -1.11
N TYR A 323 -13.53 8.86 -0.35
CA TYR A 323 -13.39 8.12 0.90
C TYR A 323 -13.15 9.01 2.10
N GLY A 324 -13.51 8.50 3.28
CA GLY A 324 -13.07 9.06 4.55
C GLY A 324 -13.80 10.33 4.96
N LEU A 325 -14.99 10.62 4.41
CA LEU A 325 -15.80 11.73 4.92
C LEU A 325 -16.13 11.49 6.39
N HIS A 326 -16.02 12.54 7.20
CA HIS A 326 -16.41 12.46 8.61
C HIS A 326 -17.93 12.31 8.79
N GLY A 327 -18.69 12.93 7.89
CA GLY A 327 -20.14 12.94 7.92
C GLY A 327 -20.66 13.56 6.63
N ILE A 328 -21.94 13.31 6.35
CA ILE A 328 -22.68 13.97 5.28
C ILE A 328 -23.97 14.51 5.89
N ASP A 329 -24.12 15.83 5.84
CA ASP A 329 -25.37 16.54 6.08
C ASP A 329 -25.98 17.04 4.76
N ASP A 330 -27.11 17.75 4.82
CA ASP A 330 -27.79 18.27 3.63
C ASP A 330 -26.89 19.20 2.79
N ALA A 331 -26.09 20.05 3.42
CA ALA A 331 -25.18 20.95 2.74
C ALA A 331 -24.06 20.18 2.03
N SER A 332 -23.43 19.23 2.73
CA SER A 332 -22.44 18.32 2.15
C SER A 332 -23.04 17.52 0.99
N ALA A 333 -24.27 17.03 1.12
CA ALA A 333 -24.94 16.28 0.06
C ALA A 333 -25.15 17.11 -1.21
N GLN A 334 -25.51 18.39 -1.08
CA GLN A 334 -25.62 19.31 -2.23
C GLN A 334 -24.28 19.54 -2.92
N MET A 335 -23.18 19.65 -2.15
CA MET A 335 -21.85 19.77 -2.72
C MET A 335 -21.37 18.48 -3.38
N ILE A 336 -21.63 17.33 -2.75
CA ILE A 336 -21.28 16.01 -3.30
C ILE A 336 -22.03 15.74 -4.60
N ALA A 337 -23.28 16.19 -4.71
CA ALA A 337 -24.09 16.05 -5.93
C ALA A 337 -23.50 16.73 -7.18
N GLN A 338 -22.46 17.55 -7.04
CA GLN A 338 -21.75 18.18 -8.16
C GLN A 338 -20.70 17.24 -8.80
N PHE A 339 -20.32 16.14 -8.15
CA PHE A 339 -19.39 15.15 -8.71
C PHE A 339 -20.16 14.13 -9.55
N GLU A 340 -20.42 14.47 -10.81
CA GLU A 340 -21.28 13.68 -11.73
C GLU A 340 -20.75 12.26 -12.00
N ASP A 341 -19.44 12.07 -11.98
CA ASP A 341 -18.75 10.80 -12.24
C ASP A 341 -18.57 9.92 -10.99
N LEU A 342 -19.14 10.32 -9.84
CA LEU A 342 -18.91 9.64 -8.58
C LEU A 342 -19.58 8.26 -8.53
N GLU A 343 -18.77 7.20 -8.43
CA GLU A 343 -19.19 5.80 -8.40
C GLU A 343 -19.16 5.19 -6.99
N PHE A 344 -18.31 5.71 -6.11
CA PHE A 344 -18.16 5.24 -4.74
C PHE A 344 -18.07 6.39 -3.75
N LEU A 345 -18.82 6.29 -2.65
CA LEU A 345 -18.84 7.27 -1.57
C LEU A 345 -18.74 6.59 -0.21
N GLU A 346 -17.67 6.87 0.56
CA GLU A 346 -17.57 6.47 1.96
C GLU A 346 -17.65 7.69 2.89
N THR A 347 -18.56 7.58 3.86
CA THR A 347 -18.64 8.46 5.01
C THR A 347 -18.66 7.67 6.31
N LYS A 348 -18.18 8.27 7.39
CA LYS A 348 -18.38 7.70 8.72
C LYS A 348 -19.85 7.70 9.08
N ARG A 349 -20.57 8.81 8.82
CA ARG A 349 -21.98 9.00 9.23
C ARG A 349 -22.80 9.87 8.28
N ILE A 350 -24.11 9.87 8.51
CA ILE A 350 -25.09 10.64 7.77
C ILE A 350 -26.07 11.34 8.73
N GLN A 351 -26.52 12.53 8.35
CA GLN A 351 -27.67 13.21 8.92
C GLN A 351 -28.37 13.94 7.77
N LEU A 352 -29.30 13.25 7.12
CA LEU A 352 -29.95 13.73 5.90
C LEU A 352 -31.43 13.97 6.18
N SER A 353 -31.93 15.09 5.69
CA SER A 353 -33.37 15.30 5.50
C SER A 353 -33.78 14.88 4.08
N ALA A 354 -35.05 15.08 3.74
CA ALA A 354 -35.53 14.91 2.36
C ALA A 354 -34.71 15.73 1.35
N THR A 355 -34.20 16.91 1.73
CA THR A 355 -33.40 17.77 0.86
C THR A 355 -32.05 17.13 0.53
N GLY A 356 -31.35 16.59 1.53
CA GLY A 356 -30.08 15.89 1.33
C GLY A 356 -30.25 14.61 0.52
N LEU A 357 -31.30 13.83 0.78
CA LEU A 357 -31.62 12.63 0.00
C LEU A 357 -31.88 12.97 -1.48
N GLN A 358 -32.66 14.02 -1.77
CA GLN A 358 -32.89 14.49 -3.14
C GLN A 358 -31.60 14.97 -3.82
N ALA A 359 -30.65 15.54 -3.07
CA ALA A 359 -29.35 15.91 -3.62
C ALA A 359 -28.56 14.67 -4.03
N LEU A 360 -28.47 13.65 -3.16
CA LEU A 360 -27.75 12.41 -3.46
C LEU A 360 -28.37 11.63 -4.62
N GLN A 361 -29.68 11.72 -4.84
CA GLN A 361 -30.37 11.11 -5.99
C GLN A 361 -29.86 11.61 -7.36
N LYS A 362 -29.19 12.76 -7.40
CA LYS A 362 -28.59 13.28 -8.64
C LYS A 362 -27.35 12.50 -9.07
N LEU A 363 -26.75 11.71 -8.18
CA LEU A 363 -25.55 10.93 -8.44
C LEU A 363 -25.89 9.65 -9.23
N SER A 364 -26.20 9.81 -10.51
CA SER A 364 -26.62 8.70 -11.38
C SER A 364 -25.58 7.58 -11.57
N GLN A 365 -24.29 7.86 -11.33
CA GLN A 365 -23.21 6.90 -11.43
C GLN A 365 -22.88 6.18 -10.11
N LEU A 366 -23.51 6.57 -9.00
CA LEU A 366 -23.15 6.08 -7.67
C LEU A 366 -23.59 4.62 -7.49
N LYS A 367 -22.63 3.70 -7.54
CA LYS A 367 -22.86 2.26 -7.42
C LYS A 367 -22.86 1.79 -5.98
N ILE A 368 -21.98 2.34 -5.15
CA ILE A 368 -21.82 1.92 -3.75
C ILE A 368 -21.70 3.15 -2.86
N MET A 369 -22.50 3.18 -1.79
CA MET A 369 -22.35 4.13 -0.70
C MET A 369 -22.12 3.37 0.60
N ARG A 370 -20.96 3.61 1.21
CA ARG A 370 -20.56 3.02 2.49
C ARG A 370 -20.73 4.05 3.59
N VAL A 371 -21.49 3.68 4.62
CA VAL A 371 -21.63 4.48 5.84
C VAL A 371 -21.16 3.63 7.01
N ARG A 372 -20.09 4.05 7.71
CA ARG A 372 -19.54 3.24 8.79
C ARG A 372 -20.53 3.04 9.93
N SER A 373 -21.32 4.06 10.27
CA SER A 373 -22.35 3.96 11.30
C SER A 373 -23.58 4.82 10.98
N TRP A 374 -24.77 4.24 11.12
CA TRP A 374 -26.05 4.94 10.93
C TRP A 374 -27.10 4.47 11.94
N HIS A 375 -28.19 5.23 12.06
CA HIS A 375 -29.45 4.75 12.66
C HIS A 375 -30.19 3.82 11.72
N ARG A 376 -31.09 2.99 12.27
CA ARG A 376 -31.85 2.03 11.46
C ARG A 376 -32.70 2.74 10.40
N THR A 377 -33.48 3.71 10.86
CA THR A 377 -34.42 4.49 10.05
C THR A 377 -33.70 5.26 8.96
N ALA A 378 -32.60 5.94 9.29
CA ALA A 378 -31.77 6.65 8.30
C ALA A 378 -31.21 5.72 7.22
N GLY A 379 -30.82 4.49 7.58
CA GLY A 379 -30.37 3.49 6.61
C GLY A 379 -31.47 2.98 5.69
N GLU A 380 -32.71 2.82 6.20
CA GLU A 380 -33.87 2.44 5.40
C GLU A 380 -34.30 3.56 4.44
N GLU A 381 -34.35 4.80 4.91
CA GLU A 381 -34.63 5.98 4.09
C GLU A 381 -33.58 6.17 2.98
N LEU A 382 -32.29 5.99 3.30
CA LEU A 382 -31.22 6.08 2.32
C LEU A 382 -31.34 5.01 1.24
N ARG A 383 -31.65 3.76 1.60
CA ARG A 383 -31.89 2.66 0.64
C ARG A 383 -33.11 2.92 -0.23
N ALA A 384 -34.18 3.46 0.34
CA ALA A 384 -35.37 3.82 -0.42
C ALA A 384 -35.11 4.97 -1.40
N ALA A 385 -34.28 5.94 -1.00
CA ALA A 385 -33.93 7.07 -1.83
C ALA A 385 -32.95 6.71 -2.97
N LEU A 386 -32.08 5.73 -2.77
CA LEU A 386 -31.03 5.32 -3.73
C LEU A 386 -31.16 3.83 -4.10
N PRO A 387 -32.22 3.43 -4.83
CA PRO A 387 -32.52 2.01 -5.10
C PRO A 387 -31.48 1.31 -5.98
N ASP A 388 -30.81 2.06 -6.86
CA ASP A 388 -29.78 1.53 -7.77
C ASP A 388 -28.36 1.53 -7.13
N CYS A 389 -28.24 2.00 -5.88
CA CYS A 389 -27.00 2.07 -5.14
C CYS A 389 -26.93 0.98 -4.07
N GLU A 390 -25.83 0.21 -4.03
CA GLU A 390 -25.57 -0.72 -2.93
C GLU A 390 -25.17 0.06 -1.67
N ILE A 391 -26.09 0.13 -0.70
CA ILE A 391 -25.87 0.80 0.58
C ILE A 391 -25.24 -0.17 1.59
N ARG A 392 -23.97 0.06 1.93
CA ARG A 392 -23.16 -0.79 2.82
C ARG A 392 -22.97 -0.12 4.20
N GLY A 393 -23.18 -0.88 5.27
CA GLY A 393 -23.09 -0.41 6.65
C GLY A 393 -22.17 -1.28 7.51
N ALA A 394 -21.41 -0.68 8.42
CA ALA A 394 -20.56 -1.44 9.36
C ALA A 394 -21.13 -1.51 10.80
N GLY A 395 -22.03 -0.60 11.19
CA GLY A 395 -22.67 -0.60 12.51
C GLY A 395 -24.02 0.10 12.53
N GLN A 396 -25.03 -0.56 13.11
CA GLN A 396 -26.33 0.03 13.38
C GLN A 396 -26.31 0.64 14.79
N LEU A 397 -26.39 1.96 14.87
CA LEU A 397 -26.56 2.67 16.14
C LEU A 397 -28.01 2.56 16.59
N PRO A 398 -28.27 2.38 17.90
CA PRO A 398 -29.63 2.51 18.40
C PRO A 398 -30.12 3.95 18.23
N ASP A 399 -31.43 4.12 18.03
CA ASP A 399 -32.04 5.38 17.57
C ASP A 399 -32.00 6.50 18.64
N ASP A 400 -31.58 6.19 19.86
CA ASP A 400 -31.41 7.11 20.99
C ASP A 400 -30.01 7.77 21.06
N VAL A 401 -29.03 7.26 20.30
CA VAL A 401 -27.68 7.83 20.21
C VAL A 401 -27.69 8.98 19.22
N GLN A 402 -27.24 10.19 19.58
CA GLN A 402 -27.11 11.24 18.57
C GLN A 402 -25.91 10.95 17.66
N PRO A 403 -26.07 11.03 16.31
CA PRO A 403 -25.03 10.65 15.36
C PRO A 403 -23.75 11.49 15.46
N PHE A 404 -23.77 12.62 16.17
CA PHE A 404 -22.63 13.53 16.33
C PHE A 404 -22.17 13.77 17.79
N ASP A 405 -22.71 13.07 18.80
CA ASP A 405 -22.46 13.34 20.24
C ASP A 405 -21.07 12.99 20.80
N TRP A 406 -20.17 12.49 19.96
CA TRP A 406 -18.82 12.01 20.31
C TRP A 406 -17.73 12.91 19.68
N LEU A 407 -18.10 14.11 19.22
CA LEU A 407 -17.21 15.22 18.80
C LEU A 407 -16.45 15.90 19.97
N LYS A 408 -16.38 15.27 21.15
CA LYS A 408 -15.62 15.76 22.32
C LYS A 408 -14.45 14.86 22.73
N TRP A 409 -14.12 13.83 21.93
CA TRP A 409 -13.05 12.87 22.24
C TRP A 409 -12.12 12.59 21.06
#